data_AF-A0A523S3I5-F1
#
_entry.id   AF-A0A523S3I5-F1
#
_cell.length_a   1.000
_cell.length_b   1.000
_cell.length_c   1.000
_cell.angle_alpha   90.00
_cell.angle_beta   90.00
_cell.angle_gamma   90.00
#
_symmetry.space_group_name_H-M   'P 1'
#
loop_
_entity.id
_entity.type
_entity.pdbx_description
1 polymer ?
#
loop_
_entity_poly.entity_id
_entity_poly.type
_entity_poly.pdbx_seq_one_letter_code
_entity_poly.pdbx_strand_id
1 'polypeptide(L)'
;MASSWILKTRQMSEAGKEILLREALVNHMRSNRDRKLLTEIAEGPRPMEDILSFFASFWLYHYQGVKLLGFDEAQDLTIELKDEATREERRQLELEIRLLLGVKFQEEIDVSRLVSEFFIDAADKMSGKSATDQSTKDMALSLAKEYLGKIPTDYSPNHDIDFINEITGWGAAWRQELYAKASGLKETALSLRDELLRPRDEETAEITVLTRGLNQVLGSVKYAEGRLAQSISDSTWNAITDAVLKRFCRNPLETQAIRAAHELKLGLIEAVEIDLETPTSLEEYEAKMGQVVAKYLSEMIKAQPDGTYNMLSQLLQIDSSDIQAALRVKGIKDVLQLADGLMSVAEPSTAITKGPSINKEELEVMERSLRRLEKHETTLQKQVKGMLRAKGWRASELDKISLDLLTKDRSSLMGIEVQVLETLESKMRVPSPEDLKLLIKQRKEVHDGALSSLGMASVSDISHQLRHEEVARAIKLDLVWHFTIGLLTNLTRIVETYMRSKQDMLRMKALLKSIYEDTETELQYMREEILIDLAAIRIYELKCVHPELDASILSAWMHARLASKALDAASSNIESTPSPVFEGVVEAPLVRDGLTFDNY
;
A
#
# COMPACT_ATOMS: atom_id res chain seq x y z
N MET A 1 10.95 -12.28 -4.86
CA MET A 1 11.80 -11.46 -3.98
C MET A 1 11.06 -10.17 -3.70
N ALA A 2 10.50 -10.00 -2.51
CA ALA A 2 9.83 -8.76 -2.11
C ALA A 2 10.89 -7.75 -1.65
N SER A 3 11.56 -7.11 -2.61
CA SER A 3 12.49 -6.02 -2.34
C SER A 3 11.73 -4.69 -2.46
N SER A 4 11.01 -4.30 -1.41
CA SER A 4 10.59 -2.90 -1.30
C SER A 4 11.84 -2.03 -1.25
N TRP A 5 11.83 -0.95 -2.02
CA TRP A 5 12.84 0.09 -2.00
C TRP A 5 12.57 1.13 -0.94
N ILE A 6 11.30 1.43 -0.68
CA ILE A 6 10.90 2.49 0.26
C ILE A 6 9.94 1.97 1.34
N LEU A 7 9.12 0.95 1.07
CA LEU A 7 8.18 0.35 2.03
C LEU A 7 8.85 -0.53 3.10
N LYS A 8 10.09 -0.23 3.47
CA LYS A 8 10.76 -0.76 4.66
C LYS A 8 11.22 0.40 5.54
N THR A 9 10.34 1.35 5.80
CA THR A 9 10.54 2.19 6.96
C THR A 9 10.44 1.32 8.21
N ARG A 10 11.28 1.64 9.20
CA ARG A 10 11.25 1.11 10.58
C ARG A 10 9.84 1.19 11.24
N GLN A 11 8.92 1.91 10.58
CA GLN A 11 7.54 2.22 10.91
C GLN A 11 6.55 1.07 10.62
N MET A 12 6.96 0.00 9.92
CA MET A 12 6.13 -1.19 9.67
C MET A 12 6.36 -2.30 10.71
N SER A 13 6.29 -1.95 12.00
CA SER A 13 6.16 -2.97 13.05
C SER A 13 4.87 -3.78 12.84
N GLU A 14 4.74 -4.95 13.48
CA GLU A 14 3.52 -5.77 13.36
C GLU A 14 2.25 -5.01 13.76
N ALA A 15 2.33 -4.13 14.76
CA ALA A 15 1.21 -3.27 15.17
C ALA A 15 0.81 -2.24 14.10
N GLY A 16 1.75 -1.72 13.30
CA GLY A 16 1.45 -0.77 12.22
C GLY A 16 0.72 -1.39 11.04
N LYS A 17 0.83 -2.72 10.85
CA LYS A 17 0.19 -3.44 9.75
C LYS A 17 -1.31 -3.64 9.93
N GLU A 18 -1.81 -3.61 11.16
CA GLU A 18 -3.25 -3.75 11.44
C GLU A 18 -3.99 -2.40 11.33
N ILE A 19 -3.26 -1.28 11.38
CA ILE A 19 -3.81 0.08 11.44
C ILE A 19 -3.69 0.80 10.10
N LEU A 20 -2.63 0.53 9.33
CA LEU A 20 -2.43 1.02 7.97
C LEU A 20 -3.03 0.04 6.97
N LEU A 21 -4.35 -0.05 6.95
CA LEU A 21 -5.08 -1.09 6.21
C LEU A 21 -4.90 -0.98 4.70
N ARG A 22 -4.78 0.23 4.13
CA ARG A 22 -4.45 0.42 2.71
C ARG A 22 -3.10 -0.21 2.36
N GLU A 23 -2.09 0.08 3.16
CA GLU A 23 -0.73 -0.43 3.03
C GLU A 23 -0.68 -1.94 3.30
N ALA A 24 -1.47 -2.44 4.25
CA ALA A 24 -1.58 -3.85 4.57
C ALA A 24 -2.16 -4.63 3.38
N LEU A 25 -3.28 -4.15 2.82
CA LEU A 25 -3.89 -4.74 1.64
C LEU A 25 -2.89 -4.79 0.49
N VAL A 26 -2.20 -3.70 0.20
CA VAL A 26 -1.19 -3.64 -0.85
C VAL A 26 0.00 -4.56 -0.59
N ASN A 27 0.49 -4.65 0.65
CA ASN A 27 1.58 -5.56 0.99
C ASN A 27 1.21 -7.03 0.76
N HIS A 28 -0.03 -7.41 1.09
CA HIS A 28 -0.53 -8.74 0.82
C HIS A 28 -0.78 -8.94 -0.69
N MET A 29 -1.23 -7.94 -1.45
CA MET A 29 -1.30 -8.02 -2.93
C MET A 29 0.07 -8.19 -3.56
N ARG A 30 1.14 -7.69 -2.94
CA ARG A 30 2.53 -7.86 -3.39
C ARG A 30 3.17 -9.18 -2.97
N SER A 31 2.59 -9.88 -2.01
CA SER A 31 3.15 -11.10 -1.45
C SER A 31 3.05 -12.24 -2.47
N ASN A 32 4.19 -12.77 -2.92
CA ASN A 32 4.21 -13.93 -3.81
C ASN A 32 3.43 -15.13 -3.26
N ARG A 33 3.35 -15.26 -1.93
CA ARG A 33 2.57 -16.32 -1.28
C ARG A 33 1.09 -16.09 -1.48
N ASP A 34 0.62 -14.88 -1.17
CA ASP A 34 -0.80 -14.54 -1.23
C ASP A 34 -1.27 -14.51 -2.68
N ARG A 35 -0.44 -14.05 -3.62
CA ARG A 35 -0.73 -14.16 -5.06
C ARG A 35 -0.94 -15.58 -5.52
N LYS A 36 -0.06 -16.51 -5.13
CA LYS A 36 -0.23 -17.92 -5.51
C LYS A 36 -1.55 -18.49 -4.99
N LEU A 37 -1.86 -18.23 -3.72
CA LEU A 37 -3.14 -18.62 -3.13
C LEU A 37 -4.31 -17.97 -3.89
N LEU A 38 -4.20 -16.68 -4.20
CA LEU A 38 -5.22 -15.94 -4.92
C LEU A 38 -5.43 -16.51 -6.33
N THR A 39 -4.36 -16.79 -7.08
CA THR A 39 -4.43 -17.41 -8.42
C THR A 39 -4.99 -18.83 -8.38
N GLU A 40 -4.72 -19.59 -7.32
CA GLU A 40 -5.31 -20.93 -7.13
C GLU A 40 -6.83 -20.86 -6.90
N ILE A 41 -7.32 -19.77 -6.30
CA ILE A 41 -8.74 -19.58 -5.99
C ILE A 41 -9.47 -18.80 -7.10
N ALA A 42 -8.78 -17.87 -7.77
CA ALA A 42 -9.34 -17.03 -8.81
C ALA A 42 -9.47 -17.79 -10.14
N GLU A 43 -10.67 -17.79 -10.70
CA GLU A 43 -11.02 -18.48 -11.96
C GLU A 43 -10.55 -17.73 -13.23
N GLY A 44 -9.46 -16.96 -13.16
CA GLY A 44 -8.89 -16.22 -14.29
C GLY A 44 -8.97 -14.68 -14.17
N PRO A 45 -8.67 -13.95 -15.27
CA PRO A 45 -8.69 -12.49 -15.31
C PRO A 45 -10.07 -11.91 -15.01
N ARG A 46 -10.10 -10.77 -14.30
CA ARG A 46 -11.33 -10.09 -13.87
C ARG A 46 -11.15 -8.57 -13.97
N PRO A 47 -12.23 -7.77 -14.04
CA PRO A 47 -12.14 -6.32 -13.89
C PRO A 47 -11.41 -5.94 -12.59
N MET A 48 -10.70 -4.79 -12.59
CA MET A 48 -9.88 -4.39 -11.43
C MET A 48 -10.69 -4.34 -10.12
N GLU A 49 -11.91 -3.80 -10.16
CA GLU A 49 -12.77 -3.70 -8.98
C GLU A 49 -13.10 -5.07 -8.36
N ASP A 50 -13.29 -6.08 -9.20
CA ASP A 50 -13.55 -7.45 -8.79
C ASP A 50 -12.30 -8.08 -8.17
N ILE A 51 -11.11 -7.81 -8.73
CA ILE A 51 -9.83 -8.24 -8.15
C ILE A 51 -9.65 -7.64 -6.76
N LEU A 52 -9.91 -6.34 -6.60
CA LEU A 52 -9.78 -5.63 -5.33
C LEU A 52 -10.78 -6.14 -4.29
N SER A 53 -12.04 -6.34 -4.68
CA SER A 53 -13.09 -6.89 -3.81
C SER A 53 -12.79 -8.32 -3.37
N PHE A 54 -12.35 -9.16 -4.31
CA PHE A 54 -11.91 -10.52 -4.03
C PHE A 54 -10.70 -10.56 -3.10
N PHE A 55 -9.76 -9.64 -3.30
CA PHE A 55 -8.59 -9.53 -2.44
C PHE A 55 -8.97 -9.08 -1.03
N ALA A 56 -9.87 -8.10 -0.89
CA ALA A 56 -10.36 -7.64 0.40
C ALA A 56 -11.12 -8.75 1.15
N SER A 57 -11.94 -9.54 0.46
CA SER A 57 -12.63 -10.70 1.07
C SER A 57 -11.62 -11.77 1.52
N PHE A 58 -10.63 -12.08 0.70
CA PHE A 58 -9.53 -12.98 1.04
C PHE A 58 -8.79 -12.51 2.30
N TRP A 59 -8.48 -11.22 2.38
CA TRP A 59 -7.76 -10.66 3.53
C TRP A 59 -8.60 -10.69 4.82
N LEU A 60 -9.87 -10.27 4.74
CA LEU A 60 -10.79 -10.30 5.87
C LEU A 60 -10.99 -11.73 6.41
N TYR A 61 -11.10 -12.72 5.52
CA TYR A 61 -11.28 -14.11 5.91
C TYR A 61 -10.00 -14.72 6.51
N HIS A 62 -8.88 -14.66 5.79
CA HIS A 62 -7.66 -15.40 6.16
C HIS A 62 -6.81 -14.70 7.22
N TYR A 63 -6.83 -13.37 7.27
CA TYR A 63 -5.97 -12.58 8.16
C TYR A 63 -6.75 -11.95 9.31
N GLN A 64 -7.96 -11.44 9.05
CA GLN A 64 -8.80 -10.89 10.12
C GLN A 64 -9.76 -11.90 10.74
N GLY A 65 -9.89 -13.11 10.19
CA GLY A 65 -10.80 -14.13 10.73
C GLY A 65 -12.25 -13.64 10.80
N VAL A 66 -12.68 -12.82 9.84
CA VAL A 66 -14.08 -12.42 9.68
C VAL A 66 -14.81 -13.60 9.06
N LYS A 67 -15.79 -14.13 9.79
CA LYS A 67 -16.67 -15.21 9.37
C LYS A 67 -18.09 -14.69 9.27
N LEU A 68 -18.75 -14.94 8.16
CA LEU A 68 -20.14 -14.58 7.91
C LEU A 68 -21.09 -15.64 8.45
N LEU A 69 -20.71 -16.90 8.33
CA LEU A 69 -21.59 -18.03 8.61
C LEU A 69 -21.16 -18.70 9.92
N GLY A 70 -22.11 -18.83 10.85
CA GLY A 70 -21.93 -19.65 12.04
C GLY A 70 -22.05 -21.13 11.66
N PHE A 71 -20.95 -21.78 11.29
CA PHE A 71 -20.93 -23.24 11.29
C PHE A 71 -20.90 -23.69 12.75
N ASP A 72 -21.96 -24.38 13.21
CA ASP A 72 -21.98 -24.99 14.53
C ASP A 72 -20.76 -25.92 14.64
N GLU A 73 -19.82 -25.60 15.52
CA GLU A 73 -18.61 -26.40 15.76
C GLU A 73 -18.97 -27.84 16.20
N ALA A 74 -20.22 -28.09 16.57
CA ALA A 74 -20.79 -29.39 16.92
C ALA A 74 -21.10 -30.30 15.71
N GLN A 75 -21.10 -29.78 14.47
CA GLN A 75 -21.26 -30.62 13.28
C GLN A 75 -19.87 -31.11 12.81
N ASP A 76 -19.64 -32.42 12.93
CA ASP A 76 -18.51 -33.12 12.31
C ASP A 76 -18.65 -33.09 10.77
N LEU A 77 -18.41 -31.93 10.16
CA LEU A 77 -18.37 -31.78 8.72
C LEU A 77 -17.16 -32.53 8.15
N THR A 78 -17.37 -33.25 7.06
CA THR A 78 -16.29 -33.85 6.27
C THR A 78 -15.36 -32.78 5.73
N ILE A 79 -14.12 -33.16 5.35
CA ILE A 79 -13.13 -32.21 4.80
C ILE A 79 -13.69 -31.52 3.55
N GLU A 80 -14.37 -32.26 2.67
CA GLU A 80 -14.98 -31.72 1.45
C GLU A 80 -16.06 -30.67 1.75
N LEU A 81 -16.94 -30.94 2.71
CA LEU A 81 -17.99 -29.99 3.12
C LEU A 81 -17.40 -28.74 3.79
N LYS A 82 -16.29 -28.87 4.53
CA LYS A 82 -15.55 -27.73 5.10
C LYS A 82 -14.92 -26.85 4.01
N ASP A 83 -14.38 -27.46 2.96
CA ASP A 83 -13.79 -26.74 1.83
C ASP A 83 -14.85 -26.04 0.98
N GLU A 84 -16.03 -26.64 0.81
CA GLU A 84 -17.19 -26.03 0.15
C GLU A 84 -17.75 -24.86 0.97
N ALA A 85 -17.97 -25.06 2.26
CA ALA A 85 -18.36 -24.03 3.21
C ALA A 85 -17.41 -22.81 3.18
N THR A 86 -16.11 -23.08 3.18
CA THR A 86 -15.06 -22.04 3.11
C THR A 86 -15.07 -21.29 1.78
N ARG A 87 -15.35 -21.98 0.67
CA ARG A 87 -15.50 -21.34 -0.65
C ARG A 87 -16.74 -20.47 -0.71
N GLU A 88 -17.88 -20.98 -0.23
CA GLU A 88 -19.12 -20.24 -0.23
C GLU A 88 -19.05 -19.01 0.70
N GLU A 89 -18.46 -19.14 1.88
CA GLU A 89 -18.29 -18.02 2.81
C GLU A 89 -17.45 -16.88 2.21
N ARG A 90 -16.34 -17.22 1.53
CA ARG A 90 -15.50 -16.22 0.84
C ARG A 90 -16.24 -15.57 -0.32
N ARG A 91 -17.02 -16.36 -1.06
CA ARG A 91 -17.86 -15.87 -2.16
C ARG A 91 -18.92 -14.89 -1.64
N GLN A 92 -19.60 -15.22 -0.55
CA GLN A 92 -20.59 -14.33 0.07
C GLN A 92 -19.95 -13.03 0.56
N LEU A 93 -18.77 -13.12 1.17
CA LEU A 93 -18.01 -11.94 1.59
C LEU A 93 -17.57 -11.07 0.41
N GLU A 94 -17.12 -11.67 -0.69
CA GLU A 94 -16.84 -10.96 -1.94
C GLU A 94 -18.09 -10.24 -2.46
N LEU A 95 -19.25 -10.91 -2.49
CA LEU A 95 -20.52 -10.32 -2.96
C LEU A 95 -20.98 -9.16 -2.08
N GLU A 96 -20.90 -9.29 -0.76
CA GLU A 96 -21.23 -8.19 0.17
C GLU A 96 -20.27 -6.99 -0.03
N ILE A 97 -18.97 -7.22 -0.19
CA ILE A 97 -17.99 -6.16 -0.45
C ILE A 97 -18.28 -5.47 -1.78
N ARG A 98 -18.58 -6.23 -2.85
CA ARG A 98 -18.95 -5.67 -4.15
C ARG A 98 -20.22 -4.84 -4.08
N LEU A 99 -21.22 -5.28 -3.33
CA LEU A 99 -22.45 -4.51 -3.11
C LEU A 99 -22.15 -3.16 -2.44
N LEU A 100 -21.30 -3.16 -1.42
CA LEU A 100 -20.91 -1.94 -0.70
C LEU A 100 -19.98 -1.03 -1.52
N LEU A 101 -19.12 -1.60 -2.35
CA LEU A 101 -18.20 -0.84 -3.21
C LEU A 101 -18.95 -0.21 -4.38
N GLY A 102 -19.86 -0.94 -5.02
CA GLY A 102 -20.80 -0.42 -6.01
C GLY A 102 -20.10 0.24 -7.20
N VAL A 103 -20.24 1.57 -7.33
CA VAL A 103 -19.52 2.37 -8.33
C VAL A 103 -18.44 3.26 -7.70
N LYS A 104 -18.22 3.16 -6.39
CA LYS A 104 -17.36 4.08 -5.62
C LYS A 104 -15.90 3.98 -6.02
N PHE A 105 -15.46 2.85 -6.57
CA PHE A 105 -14.08 2.74 -7.08
C PHE A 105 -13.88 3.61 -8.33
N GLN A 106 -14.85 3.63 -9.25
CA GLN A 106 -14.86 4.57 -10.37
C GLN A 106 -14.92 6.01 -9.88
N GLU A 107 -15.84 6.31 -8.95
CA GLU A 107 -15.98 7.66 -8.38
C GLU A 107 -14.67 8.13 -7.72
N GLU A 108 -13.97 7.24 -7.00
CA GLU A 108 -12.67 7.53 -6.37
C GLU A 108 -11.58 7.86 -7.40
N ILE A 109 -11.58 7.17 -8.54
CA ILE A 109 -10.64 7.43 -9.64
C ILE A 109 -10.91 8.81 -10.27
N ASP A 110 -12.18 9.13 -10.53
CA ASP A 110 -12.58 10.42 -11.09
C ASP A 110 -12.24 11.58 -10.13
N VAL A 111 -12.46 11.39 -8.83
CA VAL A 111 -12.09 12.39 -7.80
C VAL A 111 -10.57 12.53 -7.72
N SER A 112 -9.80 11.44 -7.80
CA SER A 112 -8.34 11.46 -7.84
C SER A 112 -7.79 12.21 -9.06
N ARG A 113 -8.49 12.10 -10.21
CA ARG A 113 -8.22 12.89 -11.42
C ARG A 113 -8.44 14.38 -11.15
N LEU A 114 -9.60 14.75 -10.62
CA LEU A 114 -9.92 16.15 -10.28
C LEU A 114 -8.94 16.75 -9.25
N VAL A 115 -8.52 15.97 -8.26
CA VAL A 115 -7.47 16.36 -7.32
C VAL A 115 -6.17 16.63 -8.08
N SER A 116 -5.75 15.74 -8.99
CA SER A 116 -4.49 15.93 -9.73
C SER A 116 -4.53 17.13 -10.68
N GLU A 117 -5.64 17.36 -11.37
CA GLU A 117 -5.86 18.56 -12.18
C GLU A 117 -5.84 19.83 -11.32
N PHE A 118 -6.51 19.83 -10.17
CA PHE A 118 -6.47 20.95 -9.22
C PHE A 118 -5.04 21.26 -8.80
N PHE A 119 -4.23 20.26 -8.48
CA PHE A 119 -2.84 20.47 -8.04
C PHE A 119 -1.96 21.08 -9.14
N ILE A 120 -2.15 20.68 -10.40
CA ILE A 120 -1.43 21.25 -11.55
C ILE A 120 -1.84 22.71 -11.74
N ASP A 121 -3.14 22.98 -11.79
CA ASP A 121 -3.67 24.34 -11.92
C ASP A 121 -3.24 25.25 -10.77
N ALA A 122 -3.28 24.73 -9.55
CA ALA A 122 -2.89 25.43 -8.34
C ALA A 122 -1.39 25.76 -8.36
N ALA A 123 -0.55 24.81 -8.77
CA ALA A 123 0.88 25.05 -8.96
C ALA A 123 1.14 26.14 -10.01
N ASP A 124 0.49 26.07 -11.18
CA ASP A 124 0.68 27.04 -12.26
C ASP A 124 0.17 28.44 -11.89
N LYS A 125 -0.97 28.53 -11.18
CA LYS A 125 -1.61 29.80 -10.84
C LYS A 125 -1.04 30.45 -9.59
N MET A 126 -0.51 29.71 -8.62
CA MET A 126 -0.11 30.25 -7.30
C MET A 126 1.39 30.23 -7.01
N SER A 127 2.21 29.62 -7.88
CA SER A 127 3.66 29.57 -7.71
C SER A 127 4.28 30.96 -7.55
N GLY A 128 5.13 31.11 -6.53
CA GLY A 128 5.84 32.36 -6.24
C GLY A 128 4.97 33.54 -5.79
N LYS A 129 3.65 33.36 -5.63
CA LYS A 129 2.74 34.41 -5.15
C LYS A 129 2.73 34.50 -3.62
N SER A 130 2.35 35.65 -3.09
CA SER A 130 2.18 35.83 -1.64
C SER A 130 0.84 35.27 -1.17
N ALA A 131 0.87 34.47 -0.11
CA ALA A 131 -0.31 33.91 0.55
C ALA A 131 -1.16 34.98 1.29
N THR A 132 -0.62 36.18 1.52
CA THR A 132 -1.33 37.27 2.19
C THR A 132 -2.15 38.14 1.24
N ASP A 133 -1.89 38.05 -0.06
CA ASP A 133 -2.53 38.92 -1.06
C ASP A 133 -3.98 38.49 -1.29
N GLN A 134 -4.92 39.43 -1.17
CA GLN A 134 -6.35 39.14 -1.30
C GLN A 134 -6.69 38.52 -2.67
N SER A 135 -6.05 39.00 -3.75
CA SER A 135 -6.25 38.43 -5.09
C SER A 135 -5.82 36.96 -5.19
N THR A 136 -4.76 36.57 -4.48
CA THR A 136 -4.31 35.18 -4.40
C THR A 136 -5.29 34.35 -3.56
N LYS A 137 -5.82 34.91 -2.47
CA LYS A 137 -6.87 34.26 -1.66
C LYS A 137 -8.15 34.01 -2.46
N ASP A 138 -8.65 35.02 -3.16
CA ASP A 138 -9.84 34.91 -3.99
C ASP A 138 -9.64 33.89 -5.12
N MET A 139 -8.43 33.83 -5.69
CA MET A 139 -8.04 32.85 -6.69
C MET A 139 -8.03 31.42 -6.13
N ALA A 140 -7.45 31.19 -4.95
CA ALA A 140 -7.44 29.88 -4.32
C ALA A 140 -8.85 29.41 -3.94
N LEU A 141 -9.67 30.32 -3.38
CA LEU A 141 -11.06 30.04 -3.04
C LEU A 141 -11.91 29.70 -4.26
N SER A 142 -11.80 30.49 -5.33
CA SER A 142 -12.53 30.24 -6.58
C SER A 142 -12.11 28.92 -7.23
N LEU A 143 -10.81 28.60 -7.25
CA LEU A 143 -10.32 27.33 -7.78
C LEU A 143 -10.84 26.13 -6.97
N ALA A 144 -10.81 26.21 -5.63
CA ALA A 144 -11.32 25.13 -4.78
C ALA A 144 -12.83 24.91 -4.99
N LYS A 145 -13.62 25.99 -5.09
CA LYS A 145 -15.05 25.91 -5.38
C LYS A 145 -15.35 25.37 -6.78
N GLU A 146 -14.57 25.79 -7.78
CA GLU A 146 -14.72 25.32 -9.16
C GLU A 146 -14.54 23.80 -9.24
N TYR A 147 -13.44 23.27 -8.71
CA TYR A 147 -13.16 21.83 -8.78
C TYR A 147 -14.08 21.00 -7.90
N LEU A 148 -14.45 21.48 -6.70
CA LEU A 148 -15.49 20.82 -5.90
C LEU A 148 -16.83 20.77 -6.65
N GLY A 149 -17.14 21.79 -7.45
CA GLY A 149 -18.33 21.84 -8.30
C GLY A 149 -18.29 20.91 -9.52
N LYS A 150 -17.11 20.39 -9.90
CA LYS A 150 -16.96 19.42 -11.01
C LYS A 150 -17.29 17.98 -10.61
N ILE A 151 -17.30 17.67 -9.30
CA ILE A 151 -17.70 16.34 -8.83
C ILE A 151 -19.20 16.15 -9.10
N PRO A 152 -19.62 15.07 -9.79
CA PRO A 152 -21.02 14.82 -10.14
C PRO A 152 -21.96 14.78 -8.93
N THR A 153 -23.22 15.16 -9.16
CA THR A 153 -24.21 15.30 -8.09
C THR A 153 -24.73 13.98 -7.55
N ASP A 154 -24.66 12.93 -8.37
CA ASP A 154 -25.06 11.55 -8.09
C ASP A 154 -23.98 10.74 -7.35
N TYR A 155 -22.76 11.27 -7.23
CA TYR A 155 -21.68 10.63 -6.48
C TYR A 155 -21.93 10.71 -4.98
N SER A 156 -21.35 9.78 -4.22
CA SER A 156 -21.40 9.83 -2.77
C SER A 156 -20.90 11.20 -2.24
N PRO A 157 -21.63 11.86 -1.33
CA PRO A 157 -21.21 13.15 -0.79
C PRO A 157 -19.92 13.08 0.03
N ASN A 158 -19.48 11.88 0.42
CA ASN A 158 -18.18 11.66 1.05
C ASN A 158 -17.01 12.04 0.13
N HIS A 159 -17.19 12.01 -1.20
CA HIS A 159 -16.17 12.45 -2.15
C HIS A 159 -15.87 13.95 -2.08
N ASP A 160 -16.80 14.77 -1.60
CA ASP A 160 -16.53 16.19 -1.33
C ASP A 160 -15.53 16.36 -0.19
N ILE A 161 -15.70 15.55 0.86
CA ILE A 161 -14.78 15.53 2.00
C ILE A 161 -13.42 14.99 1.57
N ASP A 162 -13.39 13.94 0.76
CA ASP A 162 -12.13 13.36 0.28
C ASP A 162 -11.36 14.34 -0.60
N PHE A 163 -12.04 15.02 -1.53
CA PHE A 163 -11.44 16.09 -2.32
C PHE A 163 -10.86 17.19 -1.43
N ILE A 164 -11.64 17.70 -0.46
CA ILE A 164 -11.19 18.77 0.47
C ILE A 164 -9.99 18.30 1.30
N ASN A 165 -10.04 17.09 1.86
CA ASN A 165 -8.97 16.51 2.66
C ASN A 165 -7.66 16.40 1.88
N GLU A 166 -7.73 16.02 0.60
CA GLU A 166 -6.55 15.86 -0.26
C GLU A 166 -5.95 17.22 -0.67
N ILE A 167 -6.77 18.21 -1.08
CA ILE A 167 -6.23 19.53 -1.48
C ILE A 167 -5.64 20.31 -0.29
N THR A 168 -6.24 20.17 0.89
CA THR A 168 -5.78 20.84 2.12
C THR A 168 -4.61 20.10 2.79
N GLY A 169 -4.48 18.79 2.55
CA GLY A 169 -3.51 17.92 3.21
C GLY A 169 -3.89 17.50 4.63
N TRP A 170 -5.13 17.79 5.07
CA TRP A 170 -5.60 17.41 6.41
C TRP A 170 -5.65 15.90 6.60
N GLY A 171 -6.12 15.15 5.60
CA GLY A 171 -6.19 13.69 5.66
C GLY A 171 -4.84 13.04 5.92
N ALA A 172 -3.79 13.46 5.20
CA ALA A 172 -2.43 12.97 5.41
C ALA A 172 -1.89 13.28 6.82
N ALA A 173 -2.15 14.49 7.34
CA ALA A 173 -1.75 14.87 8.69
C ALA A 173 -2.45 14.03 9.77
N TRP A 174 -3.76 13.80 9.63
CA TRP A 174 -4.52 12.98 10.58
C TRP A 174 -4.11 11.51 10.53
N ARG A 175 -3.83 10.92 9.36
CA ARG A 175 -3.29 9.56 9.26
C ARG A 175 -1.97 9.41 10.04
N GLN A 176 -1.06 10.38 9.91
CA GLN A 176 0.19 10.40 10.68
C GLN A 176 -0.03 10.50 12.18
N GLU A 177 -0.99 11.31 12.62
CA GLU A 177 -1.36 11.44 14.04
C GLU A 177 -1.93 10.13 14.60
N LEU A 178 -2.86 9.50 13.88
CA LEU A 178 -3.48 8.22 14.27
C LEU A 178 -2.43 7.13 14.39
N TYR A 179 -1.49 7.08 13.44
CA TYR A 179 -0.35 6.17 13.50
C TYR A 179 0.52 6.40 14.75
N ALA A 180 0.84 7.66 15.06
CA ALA A 180 1.64 7.98 16.25
C ALA A 180 0.95 7.53 17.53
N LYS A 181 -0.37 7.75 17.64
CA LYS A 181 -1.21 7.31 18.77
C LYS A 181 -1.22 5.79 18.92
N ALA A 182 -1.47 5.08 17.82
CA ALA A 182 -1.45 3.63 17.76
C ALA A 182 -0.13 3.00 18.25
N SER A 183 1.00 3.60 17.88
CA SER A 183 2.33 3.10 18.28
C SER A 183 2.67 3.32 19.77
N GLY A 184 1.91 4.15 20.47
CA GLY A 184 2.19 4.63 21.82
C GLY A 184 1.27 4.10 22.92
N LEU A 185 0.42 3.11 22.63
CA LEU A 185 -0.62 2.66 23.57
C LEU A 185 -0.04 2.07 24.88
N LYS A 186 -0.26 2.83 25.97
CA LYS A 186 -0.39 2.29 27.33
C LYS A 186 -1.88 2.33 27.68
N GLU A 187 -2.48 1.18 27.96
CA GLU A 187 -3.84 1.08 28.46
C GLU A 187 -3.95 1.77 29.82
N THR A 188 -4.85 2.75 29.93
CA THR A 188 -5.26 3.34 31.20
C THR A 188 -6.49 2.60 31.71
N ALA A 189 -6.55 2.32 33.00
CA ALA A 189 -7.72 1.70 33.63
C ALA A 189 -8.94 2.65 33.57
N LEU A 190 -9.83 2.42 32.61
CA LEU A 190 -11.11 3.11 32.44
C LEU A 190 -12.26 2.30 33.06
N SER A 191 -13.38 2.96 33.33
CA SER A 191 -14.62 2.26 33.70
C SER A 191 -15.15 1.45 32.51
N LEU A 192 -15.93 0.38 32.74
CA LEU A 192 -16.46 -0.46 31.65
C LEU A 192 -17.32 0.35 30.66
N ARG A 193 -18.12 1.32 31.16
CA ARG A 193 -18.93 2.20 30.31
C ARG A 193 -18.04 3.07 29.43
N ASP A 194 -17.05 3.73 30.03
CA ASP A 194 -16.13 4.62 29.30
C ASP A 194 -15.28 3.83 28.31
N GLU A 195 -14.88 2.61 28.65
CA GLU A 195 -14.09 1.73 27.77
C GLU A 195 -14.89 1.23 26.56
N LEU A 196 -16.20 0.98 26.73
CA LEU A 196 -17.09 0.52 25.67
C LEU A 196 -17.58 1.64 24.76
N LEU A 197 -17.81 2.84 25.31
CA LEU A 197 -18.34 4.00 24.56
C LEU A 197 -17.26 4.96 24.07
N ARG A 198 -16.00 4.79 24.48
CA ARG A 198 -14.89 5.64 24.02
C ARG A 198 -14.75 5.55 22.49
N PRO A 199 -14.50 6.68 21.80
CA PRO A 199 -14.07 6.66 20.41
C PRO A 199 -12.72 5.97 20.29
N ARG A 200 -12.66 4.92 19.46
CA ARG A 200 -11.45 4.16 19.15
C ARG A 200 -11.03 4.46 17.72
N ASP A 201 -10.63 5.71 17.53
CA ASP A 201 -10.17 6.29 16.27
C ASP A 201 -9.02 5.45 15.63
N GLU A 202 -8.18 4.88 16.48
CA GLU A 202 -7.04 4.05 16.10
C GLU A 202 -7.41 2.71 15.45
N GLU A 203 -8.62 2.19 15.67
CA GLU A 203 -9.08 0.91 15.11
C GLU A 203 -9.57 1.06 13.65
N THR A 204 -9.90 2.28 13.22
CA THR A 204 -10.53 2.56 11.91
C THR A 204 -10.00 3.89 11.37
N ALA A 205 -8.80 3.87 10.79
CA ALA A 205 -8.08 5.08 10.41
C ALA A 205 -8.80 5.87 9.31
N GLU A 206 -9.33 5.21 8.28
CA GLU A 206 -9.96 5.87 7.14
C GLU A 206 -11.38 6.36 7.42
N ILE A 207 -12.14 5.61 8.22
CA ILE A 207 -13.41 6.09 8.77
C ILE A 207 -13.15 7.32 9.65
N THR A 208 -12.11 7.28 10.51
CA THR A 208 -11.78 8.43 11.37
C THR A 208 -11.38 9.66 10.57
N VAL A 209 -10.59 9.50 9.50
CA VAL A 209 -10.21 10.61 8.60
C VAL A 209 -11.47 11.23 7.98
N LEU A 210 -12.42 10.41 7.53
CA LEU A 210 -13.71 10.89 7.02
C LEU A 210 -14.49 11.66 8.09
N THR A 211 -14.64 11.08 9.29
CA THR A 211 -15.38 11.68 10.42
C THR A 211 -14.77 13.00 10.87
N ARG A 212 -13.44 13.09 10.94
CA ARG A 212 -12.73 14.34 11.23
C ARG A 212 -12.92 15.36 10.11
N GLY A 213 -12.90 14.92 8.85
CA GLY A 213 -13.20 15.76 7.69
C GLY A 213 -14.62 16.35 7.75
N LEU A 214 -15.63 15.52 8.00
CA LEU A 214 -17.02 15.95 8.19
C LEU A 214 -17.14 16.97 9.31
N ASN A 215 -16.52 16.71 10.47
CA ASN A 215 -16.55 17.64 11.59
C ASN A 215 -15.81 18.95 11.29
N GLN A 216 -14.67 18.89 10.60
CA GLN A 216 -13.88 20.07 10.22
C GLN A 216 -14.62 20.93 9.19
N VAL A 217 -15.36 20.29 8.27
CA VAL A 217 -16.05 20.97 7.16
C VAL A 217 -17.42 21.49 7.59
N LEU A 218 -18.20 20.68 8.32
CA LEU A 218 -19.59 20.95 8.68
C LEU A 218 -19.79 21.37 10.15
N GLY A 219 -18.75 21.32 10.97
CA GLY A 219 -18.80 21.61 12.41
C GLY A 219 -19.47 20.53 13.26
N SER A 220 -19.91 19.43 12.66
CA SER A 220 -20.47 18.26 13.35
C SER A 220 -20.34 17.00 12.50
N VAL A 221 -20.27 15.83 13.14
CA VAL A 221 -20.32 14.55 12.45
C VAL A 221 -21.77 14.25 12.09
N LYS A 222 -22.12 14.52 10.83
CA LYS A 222 -23.45 14.20 10.26
C LYS A 222 -23.30 13.50 8.94
N TYR A 223 -24.16 12.52 8.67
CA TYR A 223 -24.27 11.95 7.34
C TYR A 223 -24.75 13.04 6.39
N ALA A 224 -24.17 13.07 5.19
CA ALA A 224 -24.51 14.06 4.19
C ALA A 224 -25.67 13.55 3.34
N GLU A 225 -26.75 14.33 3.22
CA GLU A 225 -27.92 14.01 2.39
C GLU A 225 -27.72 14.41 0.93
N GLY A 226 -26.61 15.08 0.61
CA GLY A 226 -26.28 15.55 -0.73
C GLY A 226 -24.98 16.34 -0.74
N ARG A 227 -24.76 17.10 -1.82
CA ARG A 227 -23.53 17.87 -2.07
C ARG A 227 -23.24 18.84 -0.93
N LEU A 228 -22.00 18.83 -0.46
CA LEU A 228 -21.63 19.59 0.75
C LEU A 228 -21.28 21.04 0.44
N ALA A 229 -20.94 21.37 -0.80
CA ALA A 229 -20.45 22.70 -1.20
C ALA A 229 -21.32 23.87 -0.69
N GLN A 230 -22.65 23.69 -0.62
CA GLN A 230 -23.60 24.72 -0.17
C GLN A 230 -23.73 24.80 1.36
N SER A 231 -23.35 23.74 2.07
CA SER A 231 -23.41 23.63 3.53
C SER A 231 -22.13 24.12 4.23
N ILE A 232 -21.05 24.36 3.48
CA ILE A 232 -19.77 24.83 4.00
C ILE A 232 -19.88 26.31 4.37
N SER A 233 -19.58 26.65 5.62
CA SER A 233 -19.59 28.02 6.10
C SER A 233 -18.40 28.84 5.56
N ASP A 234 -18.54 30.17 5.54
CA ASP A 234 -17.47 31.07 5.09
C ASP A 234 -16.19 30.92 5.92
N SER A 235 -16.30 30.66 7.23
CA SER A 235 -15.14 30.41 8.09
C SER A 235 -14.38 29.14 7.68
N THR A 236 -15.10 28.09 7.30
CA THR A 236 -14.50 26.84 6.83
C THR A 236 -13.87 27.04 5.45
N TRP A 237 -14.52 27.76 4.55
CA TRP A 237 -13.94 28.14 3.26
C TRP A 237 -12.63 28.91 3.40
N ASN A 238 -12.55 29.83 4.37
CA ASN A 238 -11.31 30.53 4.69
C ASN A 238 -10.22 29.57 5.17
N ALA A 239 -10.55 28.61 6.03
CA ALA A 239 -9.59 27.59 6.50
C ALA A 239 -9.08 26.69 5.36
N ILE A 240 -9.97 26.27 4.45
CA ILE A 240 -9.61 25.51 3.24
C ILE A 240 -8.66 26.35 2.38
N THR A 241 -9.00 27.61 2.14
CA THR A 241 -8.22 28.55 1.31
C THR A 241 -6.83 28.76 1.89
N ASP A 242 -6.73 29.05 3.19
CA ASP A 242 -5.43 29.26 3.86
C ASP A 242 -4.55 27.99 3.81
N ALA A 243 -5.16 26.79 3.91
CA ALA A 243 -4.44 25.52 3.77
C ALA A 243 -3.90 25.30 2.35
N VAL A 244 -4.72 25.59 1.32
CA VAL A 244 -4.31 25.55 -0.09
C VAL A 244 -3.15 26.52 -0.34
N LEU A 245 -3.27 27.78 0.12
CA LEU A 245 -2.23 28.78 -0.06
C LEU A 245 -0.90 28.36 0.60
N LYS A 246 -0.95 27.82 1.82
CA LYS A 246 0.24 27.28 2.50
C LYS A 246 0.96 26.19 1.69
N ARG A 247 0.24 25.49 0.81
CA ARG A 247 0.79 24.42 -0.02
C ARG A 247 1.35 24.92 -1.35
N PHE A 248 0.68 25.86 -2.01
CA PHE A 248 1.01 26.27 -3.38
C PHE A 248 1.71 27.62 -3.50
N CYS A 249 1.58 28.53 -2.53
CA CYS A 249 2.33 29.79 -2.47
C CYS A 249 3.77 29.56 -1.96
N ARG A 250 4.54 28.78 -2.71
CA ARG A 250 5.91 28.37 -2.38
C ARG A 250 6.89 28.72 -3.50
N ASN A 251 8.16 28.40 -3.29
CA ASN A 251 9.22 28.55 -4.29
C ASN A 251 8.82 27.82 -5.60
N PRO A 252 9.01 28.44 -6.78
CA PRO A 252 8.77 27.81 -8.07
C PRO A 252 9.31 26.38 -8.25
N LEU A 253 10.48 26.07 -7.71
CA LEU A 253 11.06 24.73 -7.78
C LEU A 253 10.24 23.68 -7.01
N GLU A 254 9.66 24.05 -5.86
CA GLU A 254 8.81 23.15 -5.08
C GLU A 254 7.46 22.93 -5.77
N THR A 255 6.88 23.99 -6.33
CA THR A 255 5.62 23.88 -7.09
C THR A 255 5.78 23.10 -8.39
N GLN A 256 6.94 23.18 -9.04
CA GLN A 256 7.26 22.37 -10.22
C GLN A 256 7.34 20.88 -9.90
N ALA A 257 7.92 20.52 -8.74
CA ALA A 257 7.94 19.14 -8.27
C ALA A 257 6.52 18.60 -7.97
N ILE A 258 5.65 19.44 -7.39
CA ILE A 258 4.24 19.09 -7.18
C ILE A 258 3.54 18.83 -8.52
N ARG A 259 3.71 19.75 -9.48
CA ARG A 259 3.13 19.65 -10.82
C ARG A 259 3.56 18.34 -11.51
N ALA A 260 4.85 18.05 -11.55
CA ALA A 260 5.37 16.83 -12.18
C ALA A 260 4.88 15.54 -11.49
N ALA A 261 4.74 15.54 -10.16
CA ALA A 261 4.19 14.40 -9.43
C ALA A 261 2.73 14.13 -9.81
N HIS A 262 1.92 15.18 -9.99
CA HIS A 262 0.51 15.04 -10.36
C HIS A 262 0.28 14.78 -11.85
N GLU A 263 1.17 15.21 -12.73
CA GLU A 263 1.18 14.79 -14.15
C GLU A 263 1.45 13.28 -14.27
N LEU A 264 2.39 12.72 -13.50
CA LEU A 264 2.58 11.27 -13.42
C LEU A 264 1.32 10.58 -12.89
N LYS A 265 0.69 11.11 -11.83
CA LYS A 265 -0.57 10.55 -11.30
C LYS A 265 -1.67 10.54 -12.35
N LEU A 266 -1.82 11.59 -13.15
CA LEU A 266 -2.81 11.62 -14.25
C LEU A 266 -2.54 10.51 -15.28
N GLY A 267 -1.29 10.32 -15.71
CA GLY A 267 -0.95 9.23 -16.63
C GLY A 267 -1.22 7.84 -16.04
N LEU A 268 -1.05 7.68 -14.72
CA LEU A 268 -1.40 6.44 -14.01
C LEU A 268 -2.92 6.24 -13.92
N ILE A 269 -3.69 7.30 -13.65
CA ILE A 269 -5.16 7.25 -13.61
C ILE A 269 -5.71 6.81 -14.97
N GLU A 270 -5.23 7.39 -16.07
CA GLU A 270 -5.63 7.00 -17.43
C GLU A 270 -5.35 5.52 -17.72
N ALA A 271 -4.25 4.97 -17.20
CA ALA A 271 -3.96 3.55 -17.34
C ALA A 271 -4.89 2.65 -16.52
N VAL A 272 -5.31 3.07 -15.32
CA VAL A 272 -6.26 2.32 -14.48
C VAL A 272 -7.66 2.32 -15.08
N GLU A 273 -8.13 3.44 -15.62
CA GLU A 273 -9.48 3.53 -16.20
C GLU A 273 -9.75 2.46 -17.28
N ILE A 274 -8.73 2.17 -18.09
CA ILE A 274 -8.82 1.09 -19.08
C ILE A 274 -9.04 -0.29 -18.41
N ASP A 275 -8.45 -0.53 -17.23
CA ASP A 275 -8.52 -1.80 -16.49
C ASP A 275 -9.80 -1.93 -15.64
N LEU A 276 -10.62 -0.87 -15.55
CA LEU A 276 -11.93 -0.92 -14.91
C LEU A 276 -12.92 -1.71 -15.77
N GLU A 277 -12.86 -1.52 -17.09
CA GLU A 277 -13.78 -2.15 -18.03
C GLU A 277 -13.22 -3.45 -18.62
N THR A 278 -11.90 -3.62 -18.62
CA THR A 278 -11.24 -4.77 -19.24
C THR A 278 -10.77 -5.79 -18.21
N PRO A 279 -11.10 -7.08 -18.38
CA PRO A 279 -10.55 -8.13 -17.52
C PRO A 279 -9.02 -8.13 -17.56
N THR A 280 -8.41 -8.08 -16.38
CA THR A 280 -6.96 -7.99 -16.19
C THR A 280 -6.50 -8.94 -15.08
N SER A 281 -5.20 -9.04 -14.89
CA SER A 281 -4.55 -9.73 -13.77
C SER A 281 -3.66 -8.74 -12.99
N LEU A 282 -3.29 -9.08 -11.75
CA LEU A 282 -2.38 -8.24 -10.97
C LEU A 282 -1.03 -8.05 -11.68
N GLU A 283 -0.54 -9.08 -12.38
CA GLU A 283 0.69 -9.04 -13.16
C GLU A 283 0.59 -8.08 -14.37
N GLU A 284 -0.53 -8.13 -15.11
CA GLU A 284 -0.77 -7.24 -16.25
C GLU A 284 -0.94 -5.79 -15.80
N TYR A 285 -1.68 -5.56 -14.71
CA TYR A 285 -1.80 -4.26 -14.07
C TYR A 285 -0.43 -3.67 -13.69
N GLU A 286 0.41 -4.43 -12.98
CA GLU A 286 1.76 -4.00 -12.59
C GLU A 286 2.65 -3.69 -13.81
N ALA A 287 2.53 -4.49 -14.87
CA ALA A 287 3.31 -4.30 -16.08
C ALA A 287 2.93 -2.99 -16.78
N LYS A 288 1.63 -2.77 -16.99
CA LYS A 288 1.06 -1.60 -17.65
C LYS A 288 1.33 -0.31 -16.87
N MET A 289 1.00 -0.30 -15.59
CA MET A 289 1.27 0.84 -14.70
C MET A 289 2.76 1.11 -14.59
N GLY A 290 3.56 0.04 -14.52
CA GLY A 290 5.01 0.13 -14.50
C GLY A 290 5.59 0.78 -15.75
N GLN A 291 5.01 0.54 -16.94
CA GLN A 291 5.44 1.20 -18.18
C GLN A 291 5.19 2.71 -18.14
N VAL A 292 4.03 3.14 -17.64
CA VAL A 292 3.71 4.56 -17.44
C VAL A 292 4.74 5.21 -16.51
N VAL A 293 4.98 4.61 -15.34
CA VAL A 293 5.99 5.09 -14.38
C VAL A 293 7.37 5.18 -15.03
N ALA A 294 7.80 4.12 -15.71
CA ALA A 294 9.14 4.05 -16.30
C ALA A 294 9.34 5.14 -17.36
N LYS A 295 8.37 5.30 -18.27
CA LYS A 295 8.42 6.31 -19.32
C LYS A 295 8.53 7.71 -18.72
N TYR A 296 7.57 8.10 -17.89
CA TYR A 296 7.47 9.45 -17.34
C TYR A 296 8.67 9.78 -16.43
N LEU A 297 9.05 8.86 -15.54
CA LEU A 297 10.19 9.08 -14.65
C LEU A 297 11.51 9.19 -15.43
N SER A 298 11.68 8.41 -16.51
CA SER A 298 12.88 8.51 -17.35
C SER A 298 12.96 9.84 -18.11
N GLU A 299 11.83 10.34 -18.62
CA GLU A 299 11.74 11.62 -19.31
C GLU A 299 12.03 12.78 -18.34
N MET A 300 11.47 12.71 -17.13
CA MET A 300 11.72 13.68 -16.06
C MET A 300 13.17 13.69 -15.59
N ILE A 301 13.78 12.52 -15.38
CA ILE A 301 15.20 12.44 -15.00
C ILE A 301 16.08 13.08 -16.07
N LYS A 302 15.79 12.86 -17.36
CA LYS A 302 16.56 13.44 -18.47
C LYS A 302 16.39 14.95 -18.58
N ALA A 303 15.17 15.46 -18.35
CA ALA A 303 14.88 16.88 -18.46
C ALA A 303 15.35 17.68 -17.23
N GLN A 304 15.15 17.15 -16.02
CA GLN A 304 15.41 17.83 -14.74
C GLN A 304 15.91 16.84 -13.66
N PRO A 305 17.21 16.46 -13.68
CA PRO A 305 17.78 15.54 -12.70
C PRO A 305 17.62 16.02 -11.25
N ASP A 306 17.92 17.30 -11.01
CA ASP A 306 17.88 17.90 -9.67
C ASP A 306 16.45 17.99 -9.09
N GLY A 307 15.44 18.10 -9.97
CA GLY A 307 14.03 18.13 -9.59
C GLY A 307 13.44 16.76 -9.25
N THR A 308 14.10 15.67 -9.66
CA THR A 308 13.54 14.31 -9.54
C THR A 308 13.33 13.88 -8.09
N TYR A 309 14.27 14.19 -7.19
CA TYR A 309 14.13 13.84 -5.77
C TYR A 309 12.97 14.59 -5.11
N ASN A 310 12.75 15.86 -5.49
CA ASN A 310 11.62 16.64 -4.98
C ASN A 310 10.29 16.12 -5.53
N MET A 311 10.25 15.73 -6.81
CA MET A 311 9.06 15.10 -7.41
C MET A 311 8.72 13.78 -6.70
N LEU A 312 9.71 12.90 -6.51
CA LEU A 312 9.53 11.64 -5.78
C LEU A 312 9.11 11.89 -4.33
N SER A 313 9.65 12.94 -3.70
CA SER A 313 9.25 13.37 -2.36
C SER A 313 7.76 13.75 -2.29
N GLN A 314 7.26 14.51 -3.28
CA GLN A 314 5.84 14.85 -3.37
C GLN A 314 4.95 13.64 -3.67
N LEU A 315 5.42 12.71 -4.50
CA LEU A 315 4.64 11.53 -4.84
C LEU A 315 4.56 10.55 -3.67
N LEU A 316 5.66 10.34 -2.94
CA LEU A 316 5.79 9.34 -1.88
C LEU A 316 5.50 9.86 -0.47
N GLN A 317 5.41 11.19 -0.31
CA GLN A 317 5.29 11.86 1.00
C GLN A 317 6.48 11.53 1.94
N ILE A 318 7.69 11.48 1.39
CA ILE A 318 8.94 11.22 2.11
C ILE A 318 9.93 12.33 1.81
N ASP A 319 10.73 12.73 2.80
CA ASP A 319 11.74 13.77 2.62
C ASP A 319 12.74 13.41 1.51
N SER A 320 13.08 14.39 0.66
CA SER A 320 13.96 14.18 -0.49
C SER A 320 15.36 13.70 -0.08
N SER A 321 15.85 14.10 1.10
CA SER A 321 17.12 13.62 1.66
C SER A 321 17.09 12.13 1.99
N ASP A 322 15.96 11.63 2.50
CA ASP A 322 15.80 10.22 2.86
C ASP A 322 15.70 9.35 1.60
N ILE A 323 15.02 9.84 0.56
CA ILE A 323 14.98 9.19 -0.75
C ILE A 323 16.40 9.09 -1.34
N GLN A 324 17.17 10.18 -1.28
CA GLN A 324 18.55 10.20 -1.76
C GLN A 324 19.44 9.22 -0.96
N ALA A 325 19.28 9.16 0.36
CA ALA A 325 20.01 8.22 1.21
C ALA A 325 19.65 6.76 0.87
N ALA A 326 18.36 6.46 0.70
CA ALA A 326 17.88 5.12 0.34
C ALA A 326 18.43 4.64 -1.01
N LEU A 327 18.48 5.53 -2.01
CA LEU A 327 19.06 5.23 -3.32
C LEU A 327 20.58 5.01 -3.25
N ARG A 328 21.30 5.81 -2.47
CA ARG A 328 22.76 5.63 -2.25
C ARG A 328 23.09 4.30 -1.61
N VAL A 329 22.33 3.86 -0.61
CA VAL A 329 22.51 2.54 0.04
C VAL A 329 22.34 1.40 -0.98
N LYS A 330 21.48 1.59 -1.98
CA LYS A 330 21.24 0.63 -3.07
C LYS A 330 22.24 0.73 -4.23
N GLY A 331 23.23 1.62 -4.13
CA GLY A 331 24.30 1.76 -5.13
C GLY A 331 24.04 2.83 -6.19
N ILE A 332 22.93 3.58 -6.12
CA ILE A 332 22.63 4.67 -7.03
C ILE A 332 23.16 5.96 -6.44
N LYS A 333 24.25 6.48 -7.00
CA LYS A 333 24.88 7.74 -6.56
C LYS A 333 24.36 8.96 -7.31
N ASP A 334 23.93 8.74 -8.55
CA ASP A 334 23.39 9.76 -9.45
C ASP A 334 22.05 9.26 -10.02
N VAL A 335 21.05 10.13 -10.02
CA VAL A 335 19.70 9.81 -10.50
C VAL A 335 19.68 9.58 -12.01
N LEU A 336 20.63 10.14 -12.76
CA LEU A 336 20.77 9.88 -14.19
C LEU A 336 20.99 8.39 -14.50
N GLN A 337 21.65 7.65 -13.59
CA GLN A 337 21.87 6.20 -13.73
C GLN A 337 20.56 5.40 -13.72
N LEU A 338 19.47 5.96 -13.18
CA LEU A 338 18.16 5.32 -13.16
C LEU A 338 17.42 5.42 -14.49
N ALA A 339 17.65 6.47 -15.28
CA ALA A 339 16.85 6.73 -16.49
C ALA A 339 16.94 5.57 -17.50
N ASP A 340 18.14 5.03 -17.70
CA ASP A 340 18.39 3.94 -18.64
C ASP A 340 17.90 2.58 -18.09
N GLY A 341 18.02 2.38 -16.78
CA GLY A 341 17.50 1.20 -16.08
C GLY A 341 15.97 1.12 -16.06
N LEU A 342 15.28 2.27 -16.07
CA LEU A 342 13.82 2.33 -16.12
C LEU A 342 13.28 1.98 -17.52
N MET A 343 13.92 2.50 -18.58
CA MET A 343 13.47 2.28 -19.97
C MET A 343 13.76 0.88 -20.49
N SER A 344 14.89 0.28 -20.12
CA SER A 344 15.23 -1.11 -20.46
C SER A 344 14.25 -2.15 -19.90
N VAL A 345 13.44 -1.76 -18.90
CA VAL A 345 12.41 -2.60 -18.27
C VAL A 345 11.01 -2.35 -18.87
N ALA A 346 10.83 -1.27 -19.65
CA ALA A 346 9.52 -0.87 -20.21
C ALA A 346 9.23 -1.50 -21.58
N GLU A 347 10.26 -1.74 -22.40
CA GLU A 347 10.14 -2.37 -23.71
C GLU A 347 10.89 -3.70 -23.74
N PRO A 348 10.31 -4.80 -24.26
CA PRO A 348 11.14 -5.89 -24.76
C PRO A 348 11.97 -5.29 -25.90
N SER A 349 13.26 -5.02 -25.63
CA SER A 349 14.14 -4.30 -26.53
C SER A 349 14.11 -4.91 -27.94
N THR A 350 13.37 -4.28 -28.86
CA THR A 350 13.48 -4.51 -30.30
C THR A 350 14.61 -3.68 -30.90
N ALA A 351 15.14 -2.72 -30.14
CA ALA A 351 16.40 -2.06 -30.44
C ALA A 351 17.54 -3.07 -30.23
N ILE A 352 18.07 -3.58 -31.33
CA ILE A 352 19.36 -4.26 -31.40
C ILE A 352 20.40 -3.28 -30.86
N THR A 353 20.69 -3.34 -29.56
CA THR A 353 21.95 -2.87 -29.02
C THR A 353 23.01 -3.71 -29.74
N LYS A 354 23.78 -3.07 -30.63
CA LYS A 354 24.96 -3.67 -31.25
C LYS A 354 26.02 -3.84 -30.18
N GLY A 355 25.82 -4.84 -29.34
CA GLY A 355 26.71 -5.34 -28.31
C GLY A 355 26.26 -6.77 -28.01
N PRO A 356 27.14 -7.67 -27.57
CA PRO A 356 26.73 -9.02 -27.25
C PRO A 356 25.69 -8.99 -26.14
N SER A 357 24.52 -9.54 -26.42
CA SER A 357 23.44 -9.72 -25.45
C SER A 357 23.83 -10.83 -24.48
N ILE A 358 24.44 -10.46 -23.37
CA ILE A 358 24.74 -11.40 -22.28
C ILE A 358 23.51 -11.50 -21.40
N ASN A 359 23.03 -12.73 -21.16
CA ASN A 359 21.82 -12.96 -20.36
C ASN A 359 22.10 -12.70 -18.86
N LYS A 360 21.07 -12.36 -18.06
CA LYS A 360 21.20 -12.11 -16.61
C LYS A 360 21.83 -13.29 -15.88
N GLU A 361 21.44 -14.51 -16.24
CA GLU A 361 22.02 -15.73 -15.66
C GLU A 361 23.52 -15.86 -15.98
N GLU A 362 23.95 -15.44 -17.17
CA GLU A 362 25.36 -15.44 -17.56
C GLU A 362 26.15 -14.39 -16.79
N LEU A 363 25.57 -13.20 -16.56
CA LEU A 363 26.16 -12.16 -15.70
C LEU A 363 26.27 -12.61 -14.25
N GLU A 364 25.26 -13.29 -13.70
CA GLU A 364 25.33 -13.84 -12.33
C GLU A 364 26.38 -14.95 -12.21
N VAL A 365 26.48 -15.83 -13.21
CA VAL A 365 27.52 -16.87 -13.27
C VAL A 365 28.91 -16.23 -13.35
N MET A 366 29.07 -15.20 -14.17
CA MET A 366 30.32 -14.43 -14.27
C MET A 366 30.65 -13.68 -12.97
N GLU A 367 29.68 -13.06 -12.31
CA GLU A 367 29.90 -12.42 -11.01
C GLU A 367 30.40 -13.43 -9.97
N ARG A 368 29.72 -14.59 -9.86
CA ARG A 368 30.10 -15.66 -8.91
C ARG A 368 31.49 -16.21 -9.25
N SER A 369 31.80 -16.38 -10.53
CA SER A 369 33.07 -16.92 -11.00
C SER A 369 34.23 -15.97 -10.71
N LEU A 370 34.04 -14.66 -10.95
CA LEU A 370 35.05 -13.65 -10.65
C LEU A 370 35.21 -13.41 -9.14
N ARG A 371 34.13 -13.38 -8.35
CA ARG A 371 34.21 -13.33 -6.86
C ARG A 371 34.96 -14.52 -6.31
N ARG A 372 34.76 -15.71 -6.89
CA ARG A 372 35.51 -16.91 -6.53
C ARG A 372 36.98 -16.69 -6.83
N LEU A 373 37.35 -16.18 -8.01
CA LEU A 373 38.73 -15.90 -8.38
C LEU A 373 39.38 -14.83 -7.47
N GLU A 374 38.70 -13.72 -7.17
CA GLU A 374 39.17 -12.69 -6.23
C GLU A 374 39.43 -13.24 -4.83
N LYS A 375 38.58 -14.15 -4.33
CA LYS A 375 38.78 -14.82 -3.04
C LYS A 375 40.06 -15.67 -3.02
N HIS A 376 40.34 -16.37 -4.12
CA HIS A 376 41.57 -17.16 -4.26
C HIS A 376 42.79 -16.23 -4.34
N GLU A 377 42.68 -15.12 -5.06
CA GLU A 377 43.74 -14.11 -5.16
C GLU A 377 44.05 -13.46 -3.81
N THR A 378 43.02 -13.01 -3.08
CA THR A 378 43.18 -12.39 -1.76
C THR A 378 43.74 -13.37 -0.74
N THR A 379 43.32 -14.64 -0.78
CA THR A 379 43.86 -15.66 0.13
C THR A 379 45.32 -15.97 -0.20
N LEU A 380 45.66 -16.10 -1.49
CA LEU A 380 47.03 -16.29 -1.95
C LEU A 380 47.92 -15.12 -1.52
N GLN A 381 47.51 -13.89 -1.79
CA GLN A 381 48.32 -12.68 -1.53
C GLN A 381 48.40 -12.32 -0.04
N LYS A 382 47.27 -12.31 0.69
CA LYS A 382 47.25 -11.86 2.10
C LYS A 382 47.58 -12.98 3.07
N GLN A 383 46.99 -14.17 2.90
CA GLN A 383 47.06 -15.23 3.91
C GLN A 383 48.17 -16.25 3.67
N VAL A 384 48.44 -16.62 2.40
CA VAL A 384 49.47 -17.61 2.06
C VAL A 384 50.83 -16.94 1.94
N LYS A 385 50.99 -15.98 1.03
CA LYS A 385 52.25 -15.23 0.88
C LYS A 385 52.61 -14.45 2.15
N GLY A 386 51.63 -13.84 2.83
CA GLY A 386 51.87 -13.18 4.12
C GLY A 386 52.43 -14.14 5.18
N MET A 387 51.90 -15.36 5.27
CA MET A 387 52.39 -16.37 6.21
C MET A 387 53.77 -16.92 5.81
N LEU A 388 54.01 -17.13 4.51
CA LEU A 388 55.31 -17.60 4.03
C LEU A 388 56.40 -16.52 4.21
N ARG A 389 56.08 -15.24 4.01
CA ARG A 389 56.97 -14.12 4.36
C ARG A 389 57.30 -14.13 5.86
N ALA A 390 56.31 -14.34 6.72
CA ALA A 390 56.52 -14.44 8.17
C ALA A 390 57.37 -15.66 8.58
N LYS A 391 57.40 -16.71 7.75
CA LYS A 391 58.26 -17.90 7.91
C LYS A 391 59.67 -17.74 7.32
N GLY A 392 60.05 -16.55 6.85
CA GLY A 392 61.40 -16.24 6.39
C GLY A 392 61.65 -16.41 4.88
N TRP A 393 60.61 -16.60 4.08
CA TRP A 393 60.74 -16.73 2.62
C TRP A 393 60.97 -15.39 1.93
N ARG A 394 61.82 -15.36 0.89
CA ARG A 394 62.17 -14.14 0.16
C ARG A 394 60.95 -13.57 -0.57
N ALA A 395 60.64 -12.29 -0.30
CA ALA A 395 59.52 -11.60 -0.92
C ALA A 395 59.61 -11.59 -2.45
N SER A 396 60.81 -11.44 -3.01
CA SER A 396 61.07 -11.43 -4.45
C SER A 396 60.78 -12.76 -5.16
N GLU A 397 60.75 -13.88 -4.45
CA GLU A 397 60.39 -15.20 -4.99
C GLU A 397 58.88 -15.45 -4.86
N LEU A 398 58.27 -15.03 -3.74
CA LEU A 398 56.83 -15.13 -3.53
C LEU A 398 56.01 -14.18 -4.44
N ASP A 399 56.57 -13.03 -4.81
CA ASP A 399 55.88 -12.06 -5.67
C ASP A 399 55.77 -12.55 -7.13
N LYS A 400 56.66 -13.47 -7.55
CA LYS A 400 56.60 -14.13 -8.86
C LYS A 400 55.49 -15.18 -8.98
N ILE A 401 54.90 -15.59 -7.85
CA ILE A 401 53.86 -16.62 -7.82
C ILE A 401 52.48 -15.95 -7.98
N SER A 402 51.87 -16.09 -9.15
CA SER A 402 50.51 -15.61 -9.44
C SER A 402 49.49 -16.75 -9.37
N LEU A 403 48.21 -16.43 -9.63
CA LEU A 403 47.16 -17.43 -9.81
C LEU A 403 47.45 -18.41 -10.96
N ASP A 404 48.33 -18.06 -11.91
CA ASP A 404 48.70 -18.93 -13.03
C ASP A 404 49.41 -20.21 -12.56
N LEU A 405 50.03 -20.18 -11.38
CA LEU A 405 50.61 -21.37 -10.72
C LEU A 405 49.60 -22.51 -10.60
N LEU A 406 48.37 -22.16 -10.23
CA LEU A 406 47.30 -23.11 -9.94
C LEU A 406 46.69 -23.72 -11.21
N THR A 407 47.15 -23.29 -12.40
CA THR A 407 46.74 -23.85 -13.71
C THR A 407 47.70 -24.93 -14.24
N LYS A 408 48.86 -25.10 -13.58
CA LYS A 408 49.86 -26.10 -13.93
C LYS A 408 49.56 -27.43 -13.24
N ASP A 409 49.93 -28.53 -13.89
CA ASP A 409 49.81 -29.86 -13.28
C ASP A 409 50.78 -30.00 -12.10
N ARG A 410 50.35 -30.68 -11.03
CA ARG A 410 51.15 -30.86 -9.79
C ARG A 410 52.54 -31.45 -10.05
N SER A 411 52.68 -32.29 -11.06
CA SER A 411 53.96 -32.91 -11.48
C SER A 411 54.97 -31.91 -12.08
N SER A 412 54.52 -30.71 -12.45
CA SER A 412 55.34 -29.66 -13.07
C SER A 412 55.72 -28.52 -12.11
N LEU A 413 55.22 -28.55 -10.87
CA LEU A 413 55.51 -27.53 -9.86
C LEU A 413 56.84 -27.82 -9.15
N MET A 414 57.66 -26.79 -8.93
CA MET A 414 58.97 -26.96 -8.26
C MET A 414 59.09 -26.17 -6.96
N GLY A 415 59.54 -26.85 -5.89
CA GLY A 415 59.99 -26.25 -4.63
C GLY A 415 58.96 -25.34 -3.97
N ILE A 416 59.19 -24.03 -4.07
CA ILE A 416 58.36 -22.96 -3.47
C ILE A 416 56.91 -23.04 -3.97
N GLU A 417 56.71 -23.42 -5.23
CA GLU A 417 55.39 -23.54 -5.86
C GLU A 417 54.53 -24.63 -5.19
N VAL A 418 55.13 -25.78 -4.85
CA VAL A 418 54.45 -26.90 -4.16
C VAL A 418 54.03 -26.46 -2.77
N GLN A 419 54.92 -25.78 -2.05
CA GLN A 419 54.66 -25.35 -0.67
C GLN A 419 53.61 -24.24 -0.59
N VAL A 420 53.55 -23.36 -1.60
CA VAL A 420 52.46 -22.38 -1.75
C VAL A 420 51.13 -23.08 -2.01
N LEU A 421 51.10 -24.10 -2.88
CA LEU A 421 49.88 -24.86 -3.19
C LEU A 421 49.37 -25.62 -1.97
N GLU A 422 50.21 -26.37 -1.25
CA GLU A 422 49.85 -27.08 -0.02
C GLU A 422 49.32 -26.13 1.06
N THR A 423 49.96 -24.96 1.18
CA THR A 423 49.53 -23.93 2.12
C THR A 423 48.19 -23.32 1.73
N LEU A 424 47.93 -23.15 0.43
CA LEU A 424 46.64 -22.67 -0.08
C LEU A 424 45.55 -23.73 0.15
N GLU A 425 45.83 -25.00 -0.12
CA GLU A 425 44.91 -26.14 0.11
C GLU A 425 44.55 -26.31 1.58
N SER A 426 45.48 -26.04 2.50
CA SER A 426 45.20 -26.04 3.94
C SER A 426 44.25 -24.94 4.40
N LYS A 427 44.10 -23.85 3.61
CA LYS A 427 43.28 -22.68 3.95
C LYS A 427 41.99 -22.58 3.13
N MET A 428 41.94 -23.21 1.97
CA MET A 428 40.77 -23.20 1.09
C MET A 428 40.76 -24.40 0.14
N ARG A 429 39.55 -24.79 -0.28
CA ARG A 429 39.38 -25.77 -1.36
C ARG A 429 39.83 -25.14 -2.68
N VAL A 430 40.95 -25.60 -3.23
CA VAL A 430 41.50 -25.15 -4.50
C VAL A 430 40.71 -25.80 -5.66
N PRO A 431 40.34 -25.05 -6.74
CA PRO A 431 39.66 -25.59 -7.91
C PRO A 431 40.58 -26.51 -8.70
N SER A 432 40.04 -27.31 -9.63
CA SER A 432 40.89 -28.06 -10.55
C SER A 432 41.66 -27.12 -11.50
N PRO A 433 42.80 -27.53 -12.07
CA PRO A 433 43.55 -26.71 -13.02
C PRO A 433 42.72 -26.29 -14.25
N GLU A 434 41.81 -27.15 -14.71
CA GLU A 434 40.88 -26.86 -15.81
C GLU A 434 39.83 -25.82 -15.41
N ASP A 435 39.23 -25.97 -14.22
CA ASP A 435 38.28 -24.99 -13.67
C ASP A 435 38.94 -23.62 -13.53
N LEU A 436 40.19 -23.56 -13.07
CA LEU A 436 40.88 -22.28 -12.90
C LEU A 436 41.28 -21.64 -14.23
N LYS A 437 41.68 -22.44 -15.24
CA LYS A 437 41.87 -21.94 -16.61
C LYS A 437 40.58 -21.32 -17.15
N LEU A 438 39.43 -21.95 -16.89
CA LEU A 438 38.12 -21.42 -17.25
C LEU A 438 37.83 -20.09 -16.53
N LEU A 439 38.07 -20.01 -15.21
CA LEU A 439 37.86 -18.77 -14.44
C LEU A 439 38.78 -17.62 -14.89
N ILE A 440 40.05 -17.90 -15.19
CA ILE A 440 41.01 -16.91 -15.71
C ILE A 440 40.61 -16.46 -17.12
N LYS A 441 40.13 -17.39 -17.96
CA LYS A 441 39.61 -17.06 -19.30
C LYS A 441 38.38 -16.16 -19.21
N GLN A 442 37.42 -16.46 -18.33
CA GLN A 442 36.25 -15.61 -18.07
C GLN A 442 36.64 -14.21 -17.58
N ARG A 443 37.66 -14.09 -16.70
CA ARG A 443 38.19 -12.77 -16.29
C ARG A 443 38.78 -11.98 -17.45
N LYS A 444 39.52 -12.64 -18.35
CA LYS A 444 40.05 -12.00 -19.56
C LYS A 444 38.95 -11.59 -20.53
N GLU A 445 37.92 -12.43 -20.70
CA GLU A 445 36.75 -12.09 -21.53
C GLU A 445 35.97 -10.88 -20.98
N VAL A 446 35.92 -10.70 -19.66
CA VAL A 446 35.32 -9.53 -19.02
C VAL A 446 36.19 -8.28 -19.17
N HIS A 447 37.51 -8.42 -18.96
CA HIS A 447 38.45 -7.29 -18.97
C HIS A 447 38.81 -6.80 -20.38
N ASP A 448 38.96 -7.71 -21.34
CA ASP A 448 39.43 -7.43 -22.71
C ASP A 448 38.31 -7.57 -23.77
N GLY A 449 37.16 -8.13 -23.39
CA GLY A 449 36.03 -8.39 -24.30
C GLY A 449 34.97 -7.28 -24.30
N ALA A 450 33.84 -7.56 -24.93
CA ALA A 450 32.77 -6.59 -25.16
C ALA A 450 32.11 -6.03 -23.87
N LEU A 451 32.27 -6.70 -22.72
CA LEU A 451 31.80 -6.20 -21.43
C LEU A 451 32.58 -4.96 -20.96
N SER A 452 33.87 -4.87 -21.28
CA SER A 452 34.67 -3.65 -21.09
C SER A 452 34.10 -2.48 -21.89
N SER A 453 33.63 -2.72 -23.12
CA SER A 453 32.98 -1.69 -23.95
C SER A 453 31.61 -1.24 -23.42
N LEU A 454 30.99 -2.03 -22.55
CA LEU A 454 29.76 -1.71 -21.81
C LEU A 454 30.05 -1.08 -20.43
N GLY A 455 31.32 -0.77 -20.12
CA GLY A 455 31.71 -0.18 -18.84
C GLY A 455 31.83 -1.17 -17.67
N MET A 456 31.74 -2.49 -17.94
CA MET A 456 31.86 -3.54 -16.92
C MET A 456 33.26 -4.16 -16.93
N ALA A 457 34.23 -3.47 -16.33
CA ALA A 457 35.63 -3.94 -16.29
C ALA A 457 35.97 -4.74 -15.01
N SER A 458 35.12 -4.70 -13.99
CA SER A 458 35.35 -5.35 -12.69
C SER A 458 34.13 -6.09 -12.15
N VAL A 459 34.37 -6.97 -11.16
CA VAL A 459 33.31 -7.65 -10.39
C VAL A 459 32.37 -6.65 -9.74
N SER A 460 32.93 -5.55 -9.23
CA SER A 460 32.16 -4.46 -8.64
C SER A 460 31.19 -3.84 -9.66
N ASP A 461 31.61 -3.69 -10.92
CA ASP A 461 30.79 -3.09 -11.97
C ASP A 461 29.66 -4.03 -12.41
N ILE A 462 29.93 -5.33 -12.53
CA ILE A 462 28.91 -6.35 -12.83
C ILE A 462 27.90 -6.44 -11.68
N SER A 463 28.36 -6.50 -10.42
CA SER A 463 27.50 -6.46 -9.24
C SER A 463 26.66 -5.19 -9.17
N HIS A 464 27.25 -4.05 -9.56
CA HIS A 464 26.58 -2.77 -9.57
C HIS A 464 25.48 -2.76 -10.63
N GLN A 465 25.75 -3.24 -11.85
CA GLN A 465 24.76 -3.28 -12.93
C GLN A 465 23.58 -4.22 -12.63
N LEU A 466 23.84 -5.42 -12.10
CA LEU A 466 22.79 -6.34 -11.64
C LEU A 466 21.91 -5.68 -10.55
N ARG A 467 22.53 -4.93 -9.63
CA ARG A 467 21.79 -4.16 -8.61
C ARG A 467 21.00 -3.03 -9.22
N HIS A 468 21.52 -2.31 -10.22
CA HIS A 468 20.81 -1.19 -10.86
C HIS A 468 19.48 -1.63 -11.48
N GLU A 469 19.47 -2.71 -12.24
CA GLU A 469 18.24 -3.24 -12.85
C GLU A 469 17.21 -3.68 -11.81
N GLU A 470 17.67 -4.36 -10.75
CA GLU A 470 16.81 -4.79 -9.65
C GLU A 470 16.23 -3.61 -8.88
N VAL A 471 17.03 -2.56 -8.69
CA VAL A 471 16.62 -1.36 -7.98
C VAL A 471 15.66 -0.54 -8.84
N ALA A 472 15.91 -0.37 -10.14
CA ALA A 472 15.00 0.28 -11.08
C ALA A 472 13.63 -0.42 -11.13
N ARG A 473 13.62 -1.77 -11.18
CA ARG A 473 12.39 -2.56 -11.11
C ARG A 473 11.67 -2.38 -9.77
N ALA A 474 12.40 -2.39 -8.66
CA ALA A 474 11.82 -2.17 -7.34
C ALA A 474 11.21 -0.77 -7.20
N ILE A 475 11.89 0.26 -7.72
CA ILE A 475 11.39 1.65 -7.77
C ILE A 475 10.09 1.72 -8.56
N LYS A 476 10.10 1.16 -9.78
CA LYS A 476 8.94 1.12 -10.66
C LYS A 476 7.73 0.51 -9.94
N LEU A 477 7.90 -0.68 -9.37
CA LEU A 477 6.81 -1.37 -8.66
C LEU A 477 6.38 -0.63 -7.39
N ASP A 478 7.31 -0.09 -6.60
CA ASP A 478 6.96 0.67 -5.41
C ASP A 478 6.12 1.92 -5.74
N LEU A 479 6.43 2.61 -6.84
CA LEU A 479 5.65 3.77 -7.29
C LEU A 479 4.24 3.37 -7.75
N VAL A 480 4.10 2.25 -8.49
CA VAL A 480 2.78 1.70 -8.85
C VAL A 480 1.96 1.42 -7.60
N TRP A 481 2.52 0.69 -6.64
CA TRP A 481 1.80 0.30 -5.43
C TRP A 481 1.50 1.49 -4.51
N HIS A 482 2.38 2.50 -4.45
CA HIS A 482 2.10 3.73 -3.71
C HIS A 482 0.94 4.51 -4.34
N PHE A 483 0.86 4.55 -5.67
CA PHE A 483 -0.30 5.09 -6.35
C PHE A 483 -1.57 4.28 -6.04
N THR A 484 -1.51 2.95 -6.10
CA THR A 484 -2.65 2.08 -5.77
C THR A 484 -3.16 2.32 -4.34
N ILE A 485 -2.27 2.50 -3.34
CA ILE A 485 -2.67 2.85 -1.95
C ILE A 485 -3.60 4.08 -1.91
N GLY A 486 -3.34 5.06 -2.78
CA GLY A 486 -4.16 6.27 -2.90
C GLY A 486 -5.57 6.03 -3.42
N LEU A 487 -5.80 4.92 -4.16
CA LEU A 487 -7.08 4.54 -4.77
C LEU A 487 -7.86 3.47 -3.96
N LEU A 488 -7.43 3.14 -2.74
CA LEU A 488 -8.09 2.13 -1.90
C LEU A 488 -8.88 2.75 -0.74
N THR A 489 -9.22 4.03 -0.79
CA THR A 489 -9.91 4.75 0.29
C THR A 489 -11.25 4.10 0.62
N ASN A 490 -12.12 3.94 -0.38
CA ASN A 490 -13.47 3.43 -0.14
C ASN A 490 -13.46 1.93 0.17
N LEU A 491 -12.61 1.15 -0.50
CA LEU A 491 -12.41 -0.26 -0.16
C LEU A 491 -11.93 -0.43 1.29
N THR A 492 -11.00 0.41 1.73
CA THR A 492 -10.49 0.35 3.11
C THR A 492 -11.57 0.70 4.12
N ARG A 493 -12.42 1.70 3.85
CA ARG A 493 -13.58 2.00 4.71
C ARG A 493 -14.55 0.82 4.84
N ILE A 494 -14.77 0.07 3.77
CA ILE A 494 -15.58 -1.16 3.81
C ILE A 494 -14.91 -2.21 4.69
N VAL A 495 -13.61 -2.44 4.50
CA VAL A 495 -12.82 -3.38 5.31
C VAL A 495 -12.82 -2.99 6.80
N GLU A 496 -12.62 -1.72 7.11
CA GLU A 496 -12.71 -1.16 8.48
C GLU A 496 -14.11 -1.37 9.07
N THR A 497 -15.14 -1.23 8.25
CA THR A 497 -16.53 -1.47 8.66
C THR A 497 -16.76 -2.91 9.13
N TYR A 498 -16.15 -3.89 8.45
CA TYR A 498 -16.15 -5.29 8.90
C TYR A 498 -15.36 -5.51 10.19
N MET A 499 -14.13 -4.99 10.25
CA MET A 499 -13.27 -5.14 11.43
C MET A 499 -13.93 -4.58 12.68
N ARG A 500 -14.52 -3.39 12.55
CA ARG A 500 -15.22 -2.73 13.64
C ARG A 500 -16.52 -3.43 14.02
N SER A 501 -17.29 -3.90 13.04
CA SER A 501 -18.48 -4.73 13.32
C SER A 501 -18.13 -6.03 14.06
N LYS A 502 -16.99 -6.67 13.74
CA LYS A 502 -16.49 -7.85 14.45
C LYS A 502 -16.17 -7.53 15.92
N GLN A 503 -15.45 -6.44 16.17
CA GLN A 503 -15.12 -6.00 17.53
C GLN A 503 -16.37 -5.62 18.33
N ASP A 504 -17.29 -4.88 17.73
CA ASP A 504 -18.54 -4.48 18.36
C ASP A 504 -19.43 -5.69 18.65
N MET A 505 -19.45 -6.71 17.79
CA MET A 505 -20.17 -7.95 18.07
C MET A 505 -19.61 -8.66 19.32
N LEU A 506 -18.29 -8.68 19.52
CA LEU A 506 -17.70 -9.25 20.73
C LEU A 506 -18.12 -8.46 21.99
N ARG A 507 -18.14 -7.12 21.89
CA ARG A 507 -18.59 -6.22 22.96
C ARG A 507 -20.08 -6.42 23.27
N MET A 508 -20.92 -6.46 22.25
CA MET A 508 -22.36 -6.70 22.36
C MET A 508 -22.66 -8.07 22.97
N LYS A 509 -21.98 -9.14 22.53
CA LYS A 509 -22.15 -10.49 23.10
C LYS A 509 -21.74 -10.53 24.58
N ALA A 510 -20.65 -9.85 24.95
CA ALA A 510 -20.23 -9.74 26.34
C ALA A 510 -21.26 -8.97 27.20
N LEU A 511 -21.81 -7.86 26.69
CA LEU A 511 -22.88 -7.11 27.36
C LEU A 511 -24.15 -7.94 27.52
N LEU A 512 -24.60 -8.61 26.45
CA LEU A 512 -25.79 -9.47 26.48
C LEU A 512 -25.62 -10.60 27.50
N LYS A 513 -24.48 -11.30 27.48
CA LYS A 513 -24.19 -12.33 28.49
C LYS A 513 -24.26 -11.76 29.90
N SER A 514 -23.68 -10.58 30.11
CA SER A 514 -23.69 -9.87 31.39
C SER A 514 -25.10 -9.47 31.85
N ILE A 515 -25.99 -9.08 30.92
CA ILE A 515 -27.39 -8.74 31.20
C ILE A 515 -28.18 -9.97 31.68
N TYR A 516 -27.95 -11.14 31.08
CA TYR A 516 -28.72 -12.36 31.35
C TYR A 516 -28.15 -13.25 32.47
N GLU A 517 -26.90 -13.03 32.93
CA GLU A 517 -26.25 -13.83 34.00
C GLU A 517 -26.41 -13.20 35.41
N ASP A 518 -27.64 -13.17 35.94
CA ASP A 518 -27.97 -12.82 37.33
C ASP A 518 -27.34 -11.51 37.86
N THR A 519 -27.74 -10.38 37.28
CA THR A 519 -27.36 -9.06 37.80
C THR A 519 -28.51 -8.30 38.43
N GLU A 520 -28.19 -7.49 39.46
CA GLU A 520 -29.15 -6.57 40.09
C GLU A 520 -29.85 -5.72 39.02
N THR A 521 -31.15 -5.50 39.19
CA THR A 521 -32.03 -4.88 38.16
C THR A 521 -31.52 -3.51 37.71
N GLU A 522 -30.93 -2.71 38.59
CA GLU A 522 -30.34 -1.41 38.25
C GLU A 522 -29.10 -1.54 37.33
N LEU A 523 -28.24 -2.54 37.57
CA LEU A 523 -27.09 -2.84 36.71
C LEU A 523 -27.53 -3.38 35.35
N GLN A 524 -28.62 -4.13 35.31
CA GLN A 524 -29.23 -4.61 34.08
C GLN A 524 -29.68 -3.43 33.20
N TYR A 525 -30.46 -2.48 33.75
CA TYR A 525 -30.92 -1.31 33.00
C TYR A 525 -29.78 -0.47 32.44
N MET A 526 -28.72 -0.22 33.24
CA MET A 526 -27.55 0.51 32.75
C MET A 526 -26.84 -0.21 31.60
N ARG A 527 -26.79 -1.55 31.61
CA ARG A 527 -26.16 -2.32 30.52
C ARG A 527 -27.02 -2.35 29.27
N GLU A 528 -28.33 -2.42 29.42
CA GLU A 528 -29.29 -2.28 28.31
C GLU A 528 -29.18 -0.90 27.64
N GLU A 529 -29.07 0.17 28.43
CA GLU A 529 -28.84 1.53 27.92
C GLU A 529 -27.51 1.61 27.14
N ILE A 530 -26.41 1.07 27.70
CA ILE A 530 -25.11 1.03 27.01
C ILE A 530 -25.20 0.24 25.69
N LEU A 531 -25.96 -0.86 25.66
CA LEU A 531 -26.15 -1.65 24.44
C LEU A 531 -26.88 -0.85 23.36
N ILE A 532 -27.94 -0.12 23.74
CA ILE A 532 -28.70 0.75 22.83
C ILE A 532 -27.82 1.88 22.31
N ASP A 533 -27.08 2.56 23.19
CA ASP A 533 -26.16 3.64 22.83
C ASP A 533 -25.11 3.14 21.83
N LEU A 534 -24.48 1.99 22.10
CA LEU A 534 -23.46 1.40 21.24
C LEU A 534 -24.05 1.04 19.86
N ALA A 535 -25.25 0.46 19.81
CA ALA A 535 -25.92 0.14 18.55
C ALA A 535 -26.30 1.40 17.75
N ALA A 536 -26.82 2.44 18.41
CA ALA A 536 -27.19 3.70 17.79
C ALA A 536 -25.98 4.43 17.22
N ILE A 537 -24.88 4.53 17.98
CA ILE A 537 -23.60 5.07 17.52
C ILE A 537 -23.13 4.30 16.29
N ARG A 538 -23.25 2.97 16.29
CA ARG A 538 -22.77 2.14 15.20
C ARG A 538 -23.57 2.30 13.90
N ILE A 539 -24.89 2.33 14.00
CA ILE A 539 -25.78 2.57 12.86
C ILE A 539 -25.51 3.95 12.28
N TYR A 540 -25.31 4.95 13.13
CA TYR A 540 -25.01 6.31 12.70
C TYR A 540 -23.65 6.40 12.00
N GLU A 541 -22.60 5.76 12.54
CA GLU A 541 -21.29 5.71 11.90
C GLU A 541 -21.38 5.03 10.53
N LEU A 542 -22.07 3.89 10.41
CA LEU A 542 -22.32 3.21 9.15
C LEU A 542 -23.01 4.13 8.13
N LYS A 543 -24.03 4.88 8.56
CA LYS A 543 -24.73 5.85 7.70
C LYS A 543 -23.84 7.02 7.30
N CYS A 544 -22.91 7.46 8.14
CA CYS A 544 -21.91 8.47 7.77
C CYS A 544 -20.90 7.94 6.73
N VAL A 545 -20.44 6.71 6.89
CA VAL A 545 -19.44 6.08 5.99
C VAL A 545 -20.06 5.67 4.66
N HIS A 546 -21.32 5.25 4.69
CA HIS A 546 -22.09 4.73 3.56
C HIS A 546 -23.45 5.45 3.47
N PRO A 547 -23.46 6.74 3.08
CA PRO A 547 -24.66 7.59 3.07
C PRO A 547 -25.73 7.11 2.09
N GLU A 548 -25.37 6.33 1.08
CA GLU A 548 -26.29 5.73 0.11
C GLU A 548 -27.10 4.55 0.69
N LEU A 549 -26.66 3.92 1.79
CA LEU A 549 -27.38 2.79 2.39
C LEU A 549 -28.66 3.27 3.06
N ASP A 550 -29.78 2.65 2.72
CA ASP A 550 -31.05 2.93 3.37
C ASP A 550 -31.17 2.24 4.75
N ALA A 551 -32.24 2.55 5.47
CA ALA A 551 -32.50 1.96 6.77
C ALA A 551 -32.68 0.43 6.70
N SER A 552 -33.15 -0.10 5.56
CA SER A 552 -33.35 -1.54 5.36
C SER A 552 -32.02 -2.27 5.33
N ILE A 553 -31.08 -1.83 4.49
CA ILE A 553 -29.76 -2.45 4.35
C ILE A 553 -28.95 -2.28 5.64
N LEU A 554 -29.04 -1.14 6.32
CA LEU A 554 -28.38 -0.95 7.62
C LEU A 554 -28.93 -1.90 8.69
N SER A 555 -30.25 -2.09 8.73
CA SER A 555 -30.88 -3.05 9.65
C SER A 555 -30.49 -4.49 9.31
N ALA A 556 -30.48 -4.82 8.01
CA ALA A 556 -30.02 -6.12 7.50
C ALA A 556 -28.56 -6.39 7.86
N TRP A 557 -27.68 -5.38 7.77
CA TRP A 557 -26.29 -5.48 8.17
C TRP A 557 -26.16 -5.83 9.65
N MET A 558 -26.82 -5.07 10.52
CA MET A 558 -26.78 -5.33 11.97
C MET A 558 -27.33 -6.72 12.30
N HIS A 559 -28.45 -7.11 11.69
CA HIS A 559 -29.02 -8.44 11.87
C HIS A 559 -28.09 -9.55 11.35
N ALA A 560 -27.49 -9.38 10.18
CA ALA A 560 -26.57 -10.33 9.56
C ALA A 560 -25.38 -10.63 10.49
N ARG A 561 -24.77 -9.57 11.06
CA ARG A 561 -23.62 -9.72 11.95
C ARG A 561 -24.01 -10.35 13.28
N LEU A 562 -25.12 -9.94 13.90
CA LEU A 562 -25.59 -10.52 15.16
C LEU A 562 -26.02 -11.99 15.01
N ALA A 563 -26.67 -12.34 13.89
CA ALA A 563 -27.18 -13.68 13.62
C ALA A 563 -26.17 -14.60 12.92
N SER A 564 -24.97 -14.11 12.58
CA SER A 564 -23.96 -14.85 11.80
C SER A 564 -24.55 -15.43 10.51
N LYS A 565 -25.18 -14.54 9.73
CA LYS A 565 -25.77 -14.81 8.41
C LYS A 565 -25.17 -13.89 7.36
N ALA A 566 -25.27 -14.30 6.10
CA ALA A 566 -25.02 -13.42 4.96
C ALA A 566 -26.09 -12.29 4.89
N LEU A 567 -25.70 -11.15 4.34
CA LEU A 567 -26.52 -9.93 4.30
C LEU A 567 -27.84 -10.11 3.54
N ASP A 568 -27.82 -10.85 2.43
CA ASP A 568 -28.98 -11.20 1.61
C ASP A 568 -30.00 -12.05 2.38
N ALA A 569 -29.52 -13.06 3.10
CA ALA A 569 -30.33 -13.90 3.96
C ALA A 569 -30.90 -13.09 5.14
N ALA A 570 -30.13 -12.17 5.70
CA ALA A 570 -30.57 -11.28 6.78
C ALA A 570 -31.65 -10.29 6.30
N SER A 571 -31.46 -9.68 5.13
CA SER A 571 -32.43 -8.80 4.49
C SER A 571 -33.74 -9.54 4.22
N SER A 572 -33.67 -10.73 3.62
CA SER A 572 -34.85 -11.59 3.38
C SER A 572 -35.58 -11.94 4.68
N ASN A 573 -34.86 -12.20 5.76
CA ASN A 573 -35.47 -12.48 7.06
C ASN A 573 -36.18 -11.26 7.65
N ILE A 574 -35.59 -10.06 7.56
CA ILE A 574 -36.22 -8.83 8.06
C ILE A 574 -37.50 -8.51 7.30
N GLU A 575 -37.50 -8.71 5.97
CA GLU A 575 -38.69 -8.46 5.15
C GLU A 575 -39.82 -9.47 5.39
N SER A 576 -39.47 -10.72 5.71
CA SER A 576 -40.44 -11.81 5.88
C SER A 576 -40.90 -12.02 7.33
N THR A 577 -40.18 -11.48 8.32
CA THR A 577 -40.49 -11.67 9.74
C THR A 577 -41.19 -10.42 10.30
N PRO A 578 -42.42 -10.53 10.83
CA PRO A 578 -43.07 -9.42 11.50
C PRO A 578 -42.21 -8.90 12.66
N SER A 579 -42.16 -7.58 12.82
CA SER A 579 -41.41 -6.99 13.93
C SER A 579 -42.02 -7.45 15.27
N PRO A 580 -41.22 -7.99 16.20
CA PRO A 580 -41.69 -8.38 17.52
C PRO A 580 -42.19 -7.17 18.33
N VAL A 581 -41.76 -5.95 18.00
CA VAL A 581 -42.25 -4.71 18.63
C VAL A 581 -43.72 -4.44 18.26
N PHE A 582 -44.15 -4.91 17.09
CA PHE A 582 -45.53 -4.76 16.62
C PHE A 582 -46.33 -6.07 16.76
N GLU A 583 -45.79 -7.07 17.44
CA GLU A 583 -46.49 -8.33 17.69
C GLU A 583 -47.72 -8.06 18.58
N GLY A 584 -48.91 -8.35 18.06
CA GLY A 584 -50.18 -8.03 18.73
C GLY A 584 -50.69 -6.59 18.53
N VAL A 585 -49.97 -5.74 17.80
CA VAL A 585 -50.47 -4.42 17.38
C VAL A 585 -51.43 -4.63 16.20
N VAL A 586 -52.71 -4.36 16.43
CA VAL A 586 -53.75 -4.45 15.40
C VAL A 586 -53.60 -3.28 14.43
N GLU A 587 -53.56 -3.55 13.12
CA GLU A 587 -53.78 -2.53 12.09
C GLU A 587 -55.22 -1.99 12.19
N ALA A 588 -55.44 -1.09 13.15
CA ALA A 588 -56.67 -0.33 13.27
C ALA A 588 -56.37 1.13 12.91
N PRO A 589 -57.24 1.80 12.13
CA PRO A 589 -57.13 3.24 11.96
C PRO A 589 -57.15 3.91 13.34
N LEU A 590 -56.21 4.83 13.56
CA LEU A 590 -56.13 5.60 14.80
C LEU A 590 -57.50 6.21 15.09
N VAL A 591 -58.15 5.83 16.20
CA VAL A 591 -59.46 6.36 16.58
C VAL A 591 -59.25 7.83 16.97
N ARG A 592 -59.61 8.74 16.06
CA ARG A 592 -59.38 10.18 16.25
C ARG A 592 -60.42 10.84 17.16
N ASP A 593 -61.53 10.17 17.42
CA ASP A 593 -62.57 10.67 18.31
C ASP A 593 -62.09 10.61 19.76
N GLY A 594 -61.80 11.78 20.35
CA GLY A 594 -61.38 11.91 21.75
C GLY A 594 -59.88 12.15 21.97
N LEU A 595 -59.07 12.25 20.92
CA LEU A 595 -57.68 12.70 21.06
C LEU A 595 -57.66 14.19 21.42
N THR A 596 -57.46 14.49 22.70
CA THR A 596 -57.09 15.83 23.16
C THR A 596 -55.58 15.96 23.09
N PHE A 597 -55.09 17.03 22.45
CA PHE A 597 -53.69 17.42 22.53
C PHE A 597 -53.35 17.67 24.01
N ASP A 598 -52.54 16.80 24.59
CA ASP A 598 -51.86 17.10 25.85
C ASP A 598 -50.49 17.69 25.49
N ASN A 599 -50.39 19.02 25.62
CA ASN A 599 -49.13 19.74 25.42
C ASN A 599 -48.27 19.54 26.67
N TYR A 600 -47.57 18.41 26.75
CA TYR A 600 -46.43 18.23 27.64
C TYR A 600 -45.15 18.06 26.85
#